data_AF-A0A3B9UAT1-F1
#
_entry.id   AF-A0A3B9UAT1-F1
#
_cell.length_a   1.000
_cell.length_b   1.000
_cell.length_c   1.000
_cell.angle_alpha   90.00
_cell.angle_beta   90.00
_cell.angle_gamma   90.00
#
_symmetry.space_group_name_H-M   'P 1'
#
loop_
_entity.id
_entity.type
_entity.pdbx_description
1 polymer ?
#
loop_
_entity_poly.entity_id
_entity_poly.type
_entity_poly.pdbx_seq_one_letter_code
_entity_poly.pdbx_strand_id
1 'polypeptide(L)'
;MEKKPQVSISVDKNGVATFKFTDLEANCIVNEFRPSVKTNDGEIAIVLIPYTPDPTMEADCYCRYDVSFKLSNVPSGKYCMKIYESDYYGKYDTTHPSYEGLVLFAPNKTFEFDL
;
A
#
# COMPACT_ATOMS: atom_id res chain seq x y z
N MET A 1 -6.80 15.28 -16.90
CA MET A 1 -5.58 14.52 -16.57
C MET A 1 -5.98 13.54 -15.50
N GLU A 2 -5.98 12.25 -15.80
CA GLU A 2 -6.31 11.20 -14.84
C GLU A 2 -5.27 11.23 -13.72
N LYS A 3 -5.72 11.24 -12.46
CA LYS A 3 -4.79 11.17 -11.33
C LYS A 3 -4.39 9.71 -11.17
N LYS A 4 -3.10 9.44 -11.18
CA LYS A 4 -2.57 8.11 -10.91
C LYS A 4 -2.49 7.89 -9.40
N PRO A 5 -2.67 6.65 -8.93
CA PRO A 5 -2.42 6.35 -7.53
C PRO A 5 -0.97 6.68 -7.17
N GLN A 6 -0.75 7.26 -6.00
CA GLN A 6 0.57 7.63 -5.53
C GLN A 6 0.83 7.06 -4.13
N VAL A 7 2.09 6.77 -3.88
CA VAL A 7 2.56 6.35 -2.56
C VAL A 7 3.56 7.37 -2.05
N SER A 8 3.35 7.83 -0.83
CA SER A 8 4.36 8.56 -0.06
C SER A 8 4.71 7.78 1.20
N ILE A 9 6.00 7.73 1.51
CA ILE A 9 6.50 7.05 2.69
C ILE A 9 7.45 8.01 3.41
N SER A 10 7.16 8.31 4.66
CA SER A 10 7.99 9.18 5.50
C SER A 10 8.43 8.44 6.75
N VAL A 11 9.73 8.35 6.99
CA VAL A 11 10.32 7.75 8.19
C VAL A 11 10.67 8.88 9.16
N ASP A 12 10.06 8.88 10.34
CA ASP A 12 10.32 9.89 11.36
C ASP A 12 11.69 9.70 12.05
N LYS A 13 12.03 10.64 12.94
CA LYS A 13 13.29 10.59 13.71
C LYS A 13 13.43 9.35 14.60
N ASN A 14 12.32 8.69 14.93
CA ASN A 14 12.28 7.49 15.77
C ASN A 14 12.26 6.20 14.93
N GLY A 15 12.34 6.30 13.60
CA GLY A 15 12.28 5.15 12.70
C GLY A 15 10.87 4.63 12.44
N VAL A 16 9.82 5.38 12.79
CA VAL A 16 8.44 5.02 12.46
C VAL A 16 8.14 5.48 11.04
N ALA A 17 7.83 4.54 10.16
CA ALA A 17 7.43 4.83 8.79
C ALA A 17 5.93 5.08 8.71
N THR A 18 5.52 6.18 8.08
CA THR A 18 4.13 6.46 7.72
C THR A 18 4.00 6.26 6.22
N PHE A 19 3.11 5.36 5.83
CA PHE A 19 2.74 5.13 4.43
C PHE A 19 1.44 5.89 4.16
N LYS A 20 1.35 6.53 2.99
CA LYS A 20 0.12 7.09 2.46
C LYS A 20 -0.02 6.70 1.00
N PHE A 21 -1.12 6.05 0.70
CA PHE A 21 -1.58 5.76 -0.64
C PHE A 21 -2.69 6.75 -0.94
N THR A 22 -2.64 7.40 -2.10
CA THR A 22 -3.66 8.36 -2.52
C THR A 22 -4.20 8.00 -3.88
N ASP A 23 -5.46 8.37 -4.11
CA ASP A 23 -6.14 8.15 -5.39
C ASP A 23 -6.21 6.67 -5.82
N LEU A 24 -6.21 5.71 -4.86
CA LEU A 24 -6.45 4.29 -5.16
C LEU A 24 -7.86 4.11 -5.73
N GLU A 25 -7.99 3.48 -6.89
CA GLU A 25 -9.28 3.31 -7.53
C GLU A 25 -9.86 1.92 -7.25
N ALA A 26 -11.11 1.87 -6.77
CA ALA A 26 -11.83 0.64 -6.58
C ALA A 26 -13.34 0.84 -6.75
N ASN A 27 -14.08 -0.26 -6.90
CA ASN A 27 -15.54 -0.21 -6.98
C ASN A 27 -16.11 0.49 -5.74
N CYS A 28 -17.12 1.35 -5.92
CA CYS A 28 -17.72 2.16 -4.84
C CYS A 28 -18.31 1.35 -3.68
N ILE A 29 -18.47 0.02 -3.81
CA ILE A 29 -18.85 -0.84 -2.68
C ILE A 29 -17.76 -0.94 -1.61
N VAL A 30 -16.51 -0.58 -1.93
CA VAL A 30 -15.40 -0.61 -0.99
C VAL A 30 -15.64 0.42 0.10
N ASN A 31 -15.58 -0.01 1.35
CA ASN A 31 -15.66 0.88 2.50
C ASN A 31 -14.28 1.43 2.87
N GLU A 32 -13.27 0.57 2.82
CA GLU A 32 -11.89 0.87 3.17
C GLU A 32 -10.94 -0.16 2.55
N PHE A 33 -9.67 0.18 2.45
CA PHE A 33 -8.62 -0.82 2.27
C PHE A 33 -8.04 -1.19 3.63
N ARG A 34 -7.74 -2.48 3.81
CA ARG A 34 -7.09 -3.05 5.00
C ARG A 34 -5.71 -3.57 4.61
N PRO A 35 -4.66 -2.75 4.70
CA PRO A 35 -3.32 -3.16 4.33
C PRO A 35 -2.83 -4.33 5.20
N SER A 36 -2.27 -5.34 4.55
CA SER A 36 -1.48 -6.38 5.20
C SER A 36 -0.01 -6.15 4.89
N VAL A 37 0.85 -6.17 5.91
CA VAL A 37 2.29 -5.96 5.76
C VAL A 37 3.04 -7.20 6.22
N LYS A 38 3.94 -7.68 5.38
CA LYS A 38 4.90 -8.73 5.72
C LYS A 38 6.31 -8.18 5.56
N THR A 39 7.13 -8.40 6.59
CA THR A 39 8.55 -8.04 6.59
C THR A 39 9.37 -9.32 6.75
N ASN A 40 10.27 -9.58 5.82
CA ASN A 40 11.28 -10.63 5.87
C ASN A 40 12.66 -10.00 5.66
N ASP A 41 13.74 -10.77 5.81
CA ASP A 41 15.11 -10.23 5.73
C ASP A 41 15.37 -9.61 4.35
N GLY A 42 15.29 -8.28 4.28
CA GLY A 42 15.56 -7.49 3.08
C GLY A 42 14.36 -7.23 2.16
N GLU A 43 13.14 -7.68 2.50
CA GLU A 43 11.93 -7.38 1.73
C GLU A 43 10.75 -6.92 2.62
N ILE A 44 9.95 -6.01 2.06
CA ILE A 44 8.69 -5.53 2.64
C ILE A 44 7.60 -5.72 1.59
N ALA A 45 6.65 -6.62 1.86
CA ALA A 45 5.48 -6.82 1.01
C ALA A 45 4.25 -6.17 1.65
N ILE A 46 3.55 -5.34 0.88
CA ILE A 46 2.30 -4.69 1.28
C ILE A 46 1.20 -5.19 0.35
N VAL A 47 0.08 -5.65 0.91
CA VAL A 47 -1.10 -6.05 0.15
C VAL A 47 -2.24 -5.11 0.54
N LEU A 48 -2.75 -4.36 -0.43
CA LEU A 48 -3.91 -3.49 -0.29
C LEU A 48 -5.17 -4.34 -0.49
N ILE A 49 -5.84 -4.69 0.61
CA ILE A 49 -7.02 -5.56 0.60
C ILE A 49 -8.29 -4.70 0.66
N PRO A 50 -9.09 -4.60 -0.42
CA PRO A 50 -10.35 -3.89 -0.37
C PRO A 50 -11.33 -4.62 0.56
N TYR A 51 -12.03 -3.87 1.41
CA TYR A 51 -13.04 -4.41 2.31
C TYR A 51 -14.42 -3.82 2.01
N THR A 52 -15.41 -4.71 1.95
CA THR A 52 -16.83 -4.37 1.92
C THR A 52 -17.62 -5.40 2.75
N PRO A 53 -18.75 -5.05 3.37
CA PRO A 53 -19.59 -6.00 4.09
C PRO A 53 -20.16 -7.12 3.21
N ASP A 54 -20.41 -6.84 1.93
CA ASP A 54 -20.93 -7.81 0.96
C ASP A 54 -20.12 -7.76 -0.35
N PRO A 55 -19.10 -8.62 -0.50
CA PRO A 55 -18.22 -8.63 -1.68
C PRO A 55 -18.87 -9.23 -2.92
N THR A 56 -20.15 -9.62 -2.86
CA THR A 56 -20.89 -10.15 -4.01
C THR A 56 -21.65 -9.08 -4.78
N MET A 57 -21.75 -7.87 -4.22
CA MET A 57 -22.34 -6.71 -4.88
C MET A 57 -21.32 -6.00 -5.77
N GLU A 58 -21.81 -5.24 -6.76
CA GLU A 58 -21.00 -4.29 -7.52
C GLU A 58 -21.79 -3.01 -7.71
N ALA A 59 -21.12 -1.86 -7.58
CA ALA A 59 -21.65 -0.58 -7.97
C ALA A 59 -21.23 -0.25 -9.40
N ASP A 60 -22.08 0.45 -10.15
CA ASP A 60 -21.76 0.96 -11.50
C ASP A 60 -20.89 2.24 -11.44
N CYS A 61 -19.99 2.30 -10.46
CA CYS A 61 -19.04 3.40 -10.29
C CYS A 61 -17.75 2.94 -9.61
N TYR A 62 -16.69 3.71 -9.87
CA TYR A 62 -15.42 3.63 -9.17
C TYR A 62 -15.23 4.87 -8.29
N CYS A 63 -14.70 4.64 -7.09
CA CYS A 63 -14.35 5.66 -6.12
C CYS A 63 -12.83 5.68 -5.90
N ARG A 64 -12.35 6.83 -5.42
CA ARG A 64 -10.95 7.00 -5.01
C ARG A 64 -10.81 6.97 -3.51
N TYR A 65 -9.80 6.27 -3.05
CA TYR A 65 -9.55 6.02 -1.64
C TYR A 65 -8.14 6.46 -1.28
N ASP A 66 -8.04 7.18 -0.17
CA ASP A 66 -6.78 7.48 0.49
C ASP A 66 -6.62 6.54 1.68
N VAL A 67 -5.45 5.93 1.80
CA VAL A 67 -5.14 4.93 2.84
C VAL A 67 -3.85 5.35 3.52
N SER A 68 -3.85 5.38 4.84
CA SER A 68 -2.64 5.66 5.60
C SER A 68 -2.48 4.72 6.77
N PHE A 69 -1.24 4.30 7.01
CA PHE A 69 -0.90 3.47 8.15
C PHE A 69 0.54 3.73 8.57
N LYS A 70 0.88 3.25 9.77
CA LYS A 70 2.23 3.35 10.32
C LYS A 70 2.83 1.96 10.48
N LEU A 71 4.11 1.85 10.18
CA LEU A 71 4.92 0.68 10.45
C LEU A 71 6.05 1.10 11.39
N SER A 72 6.03 0.56 12.60
CA SER A 72 7.06 0.76 13.61
C SER A 72 8.05 -0.41 13.59
N ASN A 73 9.23 -0.23 14.18
CA ASN A 73 10.24 -1.27 14.36
C ASN A 73 10.80 -1.85 13.05
N VAL A 74 10.83 -1.07 11.96
CA VAL A 74 11.56 -1.45 10.74
C VAL A 74 13.04 -1.07 10.95
N PRO A 75 13.97 -2.04 10.95
CA PRO A 75 15.39 -1.71 11.02
C PRO A 75 15.80 -0.76 9.89
N SER A 76 16.77 0.11 10.16
CA SER A 76 17.31 0.94 9.08
C SER A 76 18.07 0.07 8.09
N GLY A 77 17.78 0.23 6.81
CA GLY A 77 18.32 -0.64 5.77
C GLY A 77 17.68 -0.43 4.40
N LYS A 78 18.25 -1.11 3.41
CA LYS A 78 17.65 -1.20 2.07
C LYS A 78 16.71 -2.40 2.05
N TYR A 79 15.50 -2.18 1.57
CA TYR A 79 14.50 -3.22 1.40
C TYR A 79 14.04 -3.25 -0.05
N CYS A 80 13.85 -4.45 -0.60
CA CYS A 80 13.02 -4.63 -1.78
C CYS A 80 11.55 -4.52 -1.34
N MET A 81 10.88 -3.46 -1.77
CA MET A 81 9.48 -3.25 -1.45
C MET A 81 8.62 -3.72 -2.61
N LYS A 82 7.59 -4.50 -2.29
CA LYS A 82 6.58 -4.97 -3.23
C LYS A 82 5.20 -4.58 -2.74
N ILE A 83 4.40 -4.01 -3.62
CA ILE A 83 3.02 -3.61 -3.33
C ILE A 83 2.10 -4.36 -4.27
N TYR A 84 1.06 -4.95 -3.70
CA TYR A 84 0.05 -5.71 -4.42
C TYR A 84 -1.33 -5.17 -4.10
N GLU A 85 -2.23 -5.31 -5.06
CA GLU A 85 -3.66 -5.17 -4.86
C GLU A 85 -4.28 -6.57 -4.89
N SER A 86 -5.20 -6.85 -3.97
CA SER A 86 -5.90 -8.13 -3.91
C SER A 86 -7.36 -7.99 -4.28
N ASP A 87 -8.02 -9.13 -4.49
CA ASP A 87 -9.48 -9.19 -4.40
C ASP A 87 -9.97 -8.96 -2.96
N TYR A 88 -11.29 -8.93 -2.78
CA TYR A 88 -11.96 -8.77 -1.48
C TYR A 88 -11.65 -9.87 -0.46
N TYR A 89 -11.08 -11.00 -0.89
CA TYR A 89 -10.71 -12.13 -0.04
C TYR A 89 -9.21 -12.17 0.29
N GLY A 90 -8.45 -11.17 -0.16
CA GLY A 90 -7.01 -11.08 0.09
C GLY A 90 -6.18 -11.93 -0.88
N LYS A 91 -6.75 -12.43 -1.98
CA LYS A 91 -6.00 -13.16 -3.01
C LYS A 91 -5.42 -12.17 -4.03
N TYR A 92 -4.13 -12.30 -4.32
CA TYR A 92 -3.39 -11.46 -5.25
C TYR A 92 -2.38 -12.28 -6.05
N ASP A 93 -1.94 -11.75 -7.18
CA ASP A 93 -0.89 -12.36 -8.00
C ASP A 93 0.50 -12.00 -7.43
N THR A 94 1.21 -12.99 -6.90
CA THR A 94 2.55 -12.78 -6.34
C THR A 94 3.63 -12.53 -7.40
N THR A 95 3.33 -12.72 -8.68
CA THR A 95 4.29 -12.56 -9.79
C THR A 95 4.22 -11.19 -10.46
N HIS A 96 3.13 -10.44 -10.25
CA HIS A 96 2.91 -9.12 -10.84
C HIS A 96 2.52 -8.11 -9.76
N PRO A 97 3.48 -7.60 -8.97
CA PRO A 97 3.21 -6.49 -8.05
C PRO A 97 2.86 -5.21 -8.83
N SER A 98 1.97 -4.38 -8.28
CA SER A 98 1.72 -3.02 -8.80
C SER A 98 3.00 -2.18 -8.72
N TYR A 99 3.78 -2.36 -7.66
CA TYR A 99 5.10 -1.73 -7.51
C TYR A 99 6.15 -2.71 -7.01
N GLU A 100 7.34 -2.70 -7.61
CA GLU A 100 8.55 -3.33 -7.10
C GLU A 100 9.73 -2.36 -7.20
N GLY A 101 10.41 -2.13 -6.06
CA GLY A 101 11.56 -1.24 -6.05
C GLY A 101 12.35 -1.23 -4.75
N LEU A 102 13.59 -0.74 -4.83
CA LEU A 102 14.47 -0.60 -3.67
C LEU A 102 14.17 0.69 -2.92
N VAL A 103 13.92 0.57 -1.62
CA VAL A 103 13.68 1.70 -0.71
C VAL A 103 14.66 1.67 0.45
N LEU A 104 15.17 2.86 0.82
CA LEU A 104 16.08 3.03 1.95
C LEU A 104 15.29 3.53 3.16
N PHE A 105 15.02 2.63 4.10
CA PHE A 105 14.48 3.00 5.40
C PHE A 105 15.60 3.54 6.28
N ALA A 106 15.55 4.85 6.56
CA ALA A 106 16.42 5.52 7.50
C ALA A 106 15.69 6.72 8.11
N PRO A 107 16.01 7.15 9.34
CA PRO A 107 15.35 8.29 9.97
C PRO A 107 15.39 9.56 9.11
N ASN A 108 14.29 10.33 9.16
CA ASN A 108 14.11 11.58 8.41
C ASN A 108 14.24 11.42 6.89
N LYS A 109 13.83 10.27 6.35
CA LYS A 109 13.71 10.05 4.90
C LYS A 109 12.28 10.12 4.45
N THR A 110 12.08 10.63 3.24
CA THR A 110 10.79 10.63 2.56
C THR A 110 11.00 10.22 1.11
N PHE A 111 10.09 9.44 0.58
CA PHE A 111 10.10 8.96 -0.79
C PHE A 111 8.68 8.91 -1.32
N GLU A 112 8.54 9.23 -2.60
CA GLU A 112 7.27 9.32 -3.32
C GLU A 112 7.42 8.66 -4.68
N PHE A 113 6.41 7.90 -5.09
CA PHE A 113 6.37 7.21 -6.39
C PHE A 113 4.92 6.94 -6.79
N ASP A 114 4.70 6.81 -8.10
CA ASP A 114 3.42 6.37 -8.65
C ASP A 114 3.28 4.85 -8.46
N LEU A 115 2.06 4.38 -8.19
CA LEU A 115 1.70 2.96 -8.14
C LEU A 115 1.33 2.44 -9.53
#